data_AF-A0A3C0PI06-F1
#
_entry.id   AF-A0A3C0PI06-F1
#
_cell.length_a   1.000
_cell.length_b   1.000
_cell.length_c   1.000
_cell.angle_alpha   90.00
_cell.angle_beta   90.00
_cell.angle_gamma   90.00
#
_symmetry.space_group_name_H-M   'P 1'
#
loop_
_entity.id
_entity.type
_entity.pdbx_description
1 polymer ?
#
loop_
_entity_poly.entity_id
_entity_poly.type
_entity_poly.pdbx_seq_one_letter_code
_entity_poly.pdbx_strand_id
1 'polypeptide(L)'
;MPEIGSYKNVFDDQNEFNKLNDLLLGAIQDFSNYRKGNLTYGEIMFVLECVLDSLRGSSEKDAMAVSKIKGLNEAPTFSTLLSIMSRLVETMVKKGSINSKDEAFILHGEK
;
A
#
# COMPACT_ATOMS: atom_id res chain seq x y z
N MET A 1 -5.05 -2.67 30.21
CA MET A 1 -4.25 -2.92 28.99
C MET A 1 -5.00 -2.25 27.85
N PRO A 2 -4.43 -1.29 27.11
CA PRO A 2 -5.09 -0.89 25.87
C PRO A 2 -5.04 -2.11 24.97
N GLU A 3 -6.21 -2.61 24.56
CA GLU A 3 -6.30 -3.61 23.52
C GLU A 3 -5.51 -3.10 22.32
N ILE A 4 -4.90 -4.02 21.56
CA ILE A 4 -4.43 -3.71 20.21
C ILE A 4 -5.67 -3.17 19.48
N GLY A 5 -5.82 -1.85 19.50
CA GLY A 5 -6.97 -1.15 18.98
C GLY A 5 -7.05 -1.51 17.51
N SER A 6 -8.01 -2.38 17.20
CA SER A 6 -8.43 -2.83 15.89
C SER A 6 -7.84 -1.98 14.77
N TYR A 7 -6.71 -2.42 14.21
CA TYR A 7 -6.31 -1.98 12.89
C TYR A 7 -7.38 -2.52 11.95
N LYS A 8 -8.44 -1.73 11.74
CA LYS A 8 -9.48 -2.06 10.78
C LYS A 8 -8.84 -2.02 9.41
N ASN A 9 -8.74 -3.18 8.80
CA ASN A 9 -8.38 -3.25 7.40
C ASN A 9 -9.45 -2.48 6.61
N VAL A 10 -9.04 -1.58 5.72
CA VAL A 10 -9.95 -0.82 4.85
C VAL A 10 -10.81 -1.78 4.01
N PHE A 11 -10.31 -2.99 3.72
CA PHE A 11 -11.03 -4.03 3.00
C PHE A 11 -12.09 -4.76 3.85
N ASP A 12 -12.04 -4.66 5.19
CA ASP A 12 -13.00 -5.34 6.08
C ASP A 12 -14.27 -4.50 6.33
N ASP A 13 -14.24 -3.19 6.02
CA ASP A 13 -15.37 -2.28 6.17
C ASP A 13 -15.80 -1.75 4.80
N GLN A 14 -17.00 -2.16 4.35
CA GLN A 14 -17.52 -1.78 3.03
C GLN A 14 -17.61 -0.26 2.84
N ASN A 15 -17.87 0.51 3.89
CA ASN A 15 -17.98 1.97 3.78
C ASN A 15 -16.59 2.59 3.59
N GLU A 16 -15.58 2.12 4.32
CA GLU A 16 -14.20 2.58 4.15
C GLU A 16 -13.64 2.16 2.78
N PHE A 17 -13.94 0.94 2.32
CA PHE A 17 -13.60 0.50 0.98
C PHE A 17 -14.24 1.39 -0.11
N ASN A 18 -15.54 1.70 0.02
CA ASN A 18 -16.23 2.55 -0.94
C ASN A 18 -15.63 3.97 -0.98
N LYS A 19 -15.27 4.54 0.18
CA LYS A 19 -14.57 5.84 0.23
C LYS A 19 -13.24 5.80 -0.53
N LEU A 20 -12.45 4.75 -0.35
CA LEU A 20 -11.19 4.58 -1.09
C LEU A 20 -11.46 4.46 -2.59
N ASN A 21 -12.44 3.66 -2.98
CA ASN A 21 -12.83 3.49 -4.38
C ASN A 21 -13.28 4.81 -5.02
N ASP A 22 -14.12 5.60 -4.32
CA ASP A 22 -14.58 6.90 -4.78
C ASP A 22 -13.43 7.91 -4.93
N LEU A 23 -12.45 7.88 -4.02
CA LEU A 23 -11.26 8.72 -4.11
C LEU A 23 -10.43 8.37 -5.35
N LEU A 24 -10.26 7.08 -5.65
CA LEU A 24 -9.54 6.62 -6.85
C LEU A 24 -10.28 7.02 -8.13
N LEU A 25 -11.59 6.79 -8.19
CA LEU A 25 -12.41 7.18 -9.34
C LEU A 25 -12.45 8.70 -9.53
N GLY A 26 -12.52 9.46 -8.43
CA GLY A 26 -12.44 10.92 -8.45
C GLY A 26 -11.12 11.41 -9.02
N ALA A 27 -9.99 10.87 -8.58
CA ALA A 27 -8.67 11.23 -9.10
C ALA A 27 -8.53 10.91 -10.61
N ILE A 28 -9.03 9.75 -11.05
CA ILE A 28 -9.06 9.37 -12.48
C ILE A 28 -9.95 10.35 -13.26
N GLN A 29 -11.11 10.72 -12.72
CA GLN A 29 -12.03 11.64 -13.36
C GLN A 29 -11.44 13.05 -13.47
N ASP A 30 -10.79 13.55 -12.43
CA ASP A 30 -10.11 14.86 -12.44
C ASP A 30 -9.00 14.89 -13.48
N PHE A 31 -8.22 13.81 -13.58
CA PHE A 31 -7.20 13.66 -14.61
C PHE A 31 -7.82 13.60 -16.02
N SER A 32 -8.92 12.87 -16.21
CA SER A 32 -9.66 12.84 -17.48
C SER A 32 -10.19 14.22 -17.87
N ASN A 33 -10.75 14.96 -16.92
CA ASN A 33 -11.26 16.32 -17.11
C ASN A 33 -10.14 17.28 -17.53
N TYR A 34 -8.96 17.18 -16.88
CA TYR A 34 -7.78 17.96 -17.24
C TYR A 34 -7.31 17.65 -18.68
N ARG A 35 -7.25 16.36 -19.03
CA ARG A 35 -6.77 15.87 -20.34
C ARG A 35 -7.79 16.09 -21.46
N LYS A 36 -9.05 16.40 -21.12
CA LYS A 36 -10.17 16.67 -22.04
C LYS A 36 -10.36 15.58 -23.08
N GLY A 37 -10.28 14.32 -22.67
CA GLY A 37 -10.49 13.18 -23.57
C GLY A 37 -10.48 11.84 -22.85
N ASN A 38 -10.69 10.78 -23.63
CA ASN A 38 -10.65 9.42 -23.12
C ASN A 38 -9.24 9.08 -22.61
N LEU A 39 -9.21 8.43 -21.45
CA LEU A 39 -7.98 7.93 -20.85
C LEU A 39 -7.63 6.57 -21.44
N THR A 40 -6.35 6.39 -21.73
CA THR A 40 -5.78 5.07 -22.03
C THR A 40 -5.56 4.29 -20.73
N TYR A 41 -5.45 2.97 -20.83
CA TYR A 41 -5.08 2.13 -19.68
C TYR A 41 -3.74 2.56 -19.04
N GLY A 42 -2.77 2.98 -19.85
CA GLY A 42 -1.48 3.47 -19.33
C GLY A 42 -1.63 4.75 -18.49
N GLU A 43 -2.49 5.66 -18.91
CA GLU A 43 -2.76 6.90 -18.15
C GLU A 43 -3.53 6.63 -16.86
N ILE A 44 -4.47 5.68 -16.88
CA ILE A 44 -5.17 5.23 -15.66
C ILE A 44 -4.16 4.62 -14.68
N MET A 45 -3.26 3.75 -15.17
CA MET A 45 -2.20 3.17 -14.35
C MET A 45 -1.28 4.24 -13.75
N PHE A 46 -0.90 5.25 -14.53
CA PHE A 46 -0.09 6.36 -14.04
C PHE A 46 -0.78 7.15 -12.91
N VAL A 47 -2.07 7.43 -13.04
CA VAL A 47 -2.84 8.10 -11.96
C VAL A 47 -2.87 7.23 -10.71
N LEU A 48 -3.10 5.92 -10.85
CA LEU A 48 -3.09 4.98 -9.72
C LEU A 48 -1.72 4.90 -9.04
N GLU A 49 -0.63 4.90 -9.80
CA GLU A 49 0.74 4.96 -9.27
C GLU A 49 0.97 6.25 -8.46
N CYS A 50 0.53 7.39 -8.99
CA CYS A 50 0.62 8.68 -8.28
C CYS A 50 -0.17 8.68 -6.96
N VAL A 51 -1.37 8.07 -6.95
CA VAL A 51 -2.16 7.92 -5.71
C VAL A 51 -1.44 7.00 -4.72
N LEU A 52 -0.90 5.88 -5.18
CA LEU A 52 -0.13 4.95 -4.34
C LEU A 52 1.09 5.64 -3.73
N ASP A 53 1.84 6.41 -4.49
CA ASP A 53 3.00 7.16 -3.99
C ASP A 53 2.60 8.23 -2.96
N SER A 54 1.45 8.89 -3.17
CA SER A 54 0.91 9.84 -2.19
C SER A 54 0.52 9.16 -0.88
N LEU A 55 -0.14 7.99 -0.96
CA LEU A 55 -0.52 7.19 0.21
C LEU A 55 0.72 6.67 0.96
N ARG A 56 1.75 6.20 0.25
CA ARG A 56 3.04 5.81 0.85
C ARG A 56 3.66 6.99 1.59
N GLY A 57 3.78 8.14 0.93
CA GLY A 57 4.36 9.34 1.53
C GLY A 57 3.59 9.85 2.74
N SER A 58 2.25 9.74 2.73
CA SER A 58 1.40 10.11 3.87
C SER A 58 1.57 9.12 5.03
N SER A 59 1.62 7.82 4.73
CA SER A 59 1.89 6.77 5.74
C SER A 59 3.24 6.96 6.43
N GLU A 60 4.29 7.38 5.70
CA GLU A 60 5.59 7.70 6.30
C GLU A 60 5.48 8.90 7.26
N LYS A 61 4.80 9.98 6.84
CA LYS A 61 4.61 11.17 7.68
C LYS A 61 3.81 10.87 8.95
N ASP A 62 2.75 10.08 8.83
CA ASP A 62 1.92 9.70 9.97
C ASP A 62 2.69 8.81 10.95
N ALA A 63 3.50 7.88 10.46
CA ALA A 63 4.38 7.07 11.31
C ALA A 63 5.41 7.93 12.07
N MET A 64 5.93 8.98 11.42
CA MET A 64 6.84 9.93 12.08
C MET A 64 6.12 10.85 13.10
N ALA A 65 4.84 11.18 12.86
CA ALA A 65 4.05 12.01 13.76
C ALA A 65 3.55 11.24 15.01
N VAL A 66 3.27 9.94 14.86
CA VAL A 66 2.83 9.07 15.96
C VAL A 66 4.04 8.47 16.68
N SER A 67 4.54 9.20 17.67
CA SER A 67 5.60 8.69 18.54
C SER A 67 5.08 7.56 19.44
N LYS A 68 5.51 6.33 19.11
CA LYS A 68 5.47 5.11 19.95
C LYS A 68 4.19 4.26 19.81
N ILE A 69 4.40 3.07 19.24
CA ILE A 69 3.48 1.94 19.34
C ILE A 69 3.90 1.09 20.55
N LYS A 70 2.97 0.62 21.35
CA LYS A 70 3.32 -0.18 22.52
C LYS A 70 3.97 -1.51 22.10
N GLY A 71 5.26 -1.68 22.40
CA GLY A 71 6.06 -2.86 22.00
C GLY A 71 7.03 -2.60 20.84
N LEU A 72 6.94 -1.45 20.17
CA LEU A 72 7.87 -0.97 19.15
C LEU A 72 8.32 0.44 19.52
N ASN A 73 9.62 0.70 19.61
CA ASN A 73 10.13 2.01 20.04
C ASN A 73 9.63 3.17 19.14
N GLU A 74 9.29 2.87 17.88
CA GLU A 74 8.75 3.78 16.87
C GLU A 74 7.61 3.10 16.10
N ALA A 75 6.69 3.88 15.51
CA ALA A 75 5.71 3.31 14.59
C ALA A 75 6.44 2.81 13.32
N PRO A 76 6.21 1.56 12.87
CA PRO A 76 6.90 1.04 11.71
C PRO A 76 6.40 1.78 10.47
N THR A 77 7.34 2.34 9.72
CA THR A 77 7.00 3.03 8.48
C THR A 77 6.71 2.02 7.36
N PHE A 78 6.03 2.46 6.30
CA PHE A 78 5.76 1.62 5.13
C PHE A 78 7.07 1.05 4.55
N SER A 79 8.11 1.87 4.42
CA SER A 79 9.44 1.48 3.95
C SER A 79 10.08 0.42 4.86
N THR A 80 9.89 0.55 6.17
CA THR A 80 10.40 -0.43 7.14
C THR A 80 9.68 -1.78 6.97
N LEU A 81 8.35 -1.76 6.87
CA LEU A 81 7.55 -2.96 6.65
C LEU A 81 7.90 -3.64 5.32
N LEU A 82 8.02 -2.86 4.24
CA LEU A 82 8.40 -3.36 2.92
C LEU A 82 9.79 -4.02 2.96
N SER A 83 10.77 -3.37 3.58
CA SER A 83 12.14 -3.92 3.70
C SER A 83 12.18 -5.22 4.50
N ILE A 84 11.46 -5.27 5.63
CA ILE A 84 11.35 -6.50 6.44
C ILE A 84 10.70 -7.61 5.63
N MET A 85 9.63 -7.31 4.91
CA MET A 85 8.94 -8.27 4.06
C MET A 85 9.89 -8.80 2.97
N SER A 86 10.57 -7.92 2.23
CA SER A 86 11.53 -8.34 1.19
C SER A 86 12.60 -9.28 1.74
N ARG A 87 13.17 -8.99 2.91
CA ARG A 87 14.16 -9.86 3.57
C ARG A 87 13.56 -11.20 3.99
N LEU A 88 12.31 -11.21 4.44
CA LEU A 88 11.61 -12.42 4.83
C LEU A 88 11.38 -13.33 3.60
N VAL A 89 10.89 -12.78 2.49
CA VAL A 89 10.73 -13.52 1.23
C VAL A 89 12.07 -14.03 0.71
N GLU A 90 13.12 -13.19 0.68
CA GLU A 90 14.46 -13.62 0.28
C GLU A 90 14.96 -14.80 1.14
N THR A 91 14.70 -14.74 2.45
CA THR A 91 15.04 -15.83 3.38
C THR A 91 14.26 -17.10 3.09
N MET A 92 12.96 -16.98 2.78
CA MET A 92 12.10 -18.12 2.44
C MET A 92 12.53 -18.78 1.12
N VAL A 93 12.96 -17.99 0.13
CA VAL A 93 13.53 -18.49 -1.13
C VAL A 93 14.83 -19.24 -0.85
N LYS A 94 15.76 -18.64 -0.09
CA LYS A 94 17.05 -19.28 0.26
C LYS A 94 16.87 -20.58 1.05
N LYS A 95 15.82 -20.68 1.86
CA LYS A 95 15.45 -21.89 2.60
C LYS A 95 14.71 -22.92 1.74
N GLY A 96 14.41 -22.61 0.48
CA GLY A 96 13.62 -23.47 -0.40
C GLY A 96 12.16 -23.63 0.04
N SER A 97 11.66 -22.74 0.91
CA SER A 97 10.26 -22.78 1.38
C SER A 97 9.28 -22.24 0.34
N ILE A 98 9.75 -21.36 -0.54
CA ILE A 98 9.02 -20.83 -1.71
C ILE A 98 9.97 -20.77 -2.90
N ASN A 99 9.43 -20.76 -4.11
CA ASN A 99 10.22 -20.66 -5.34
C ASN A 99 10.28 -19.20 -5.86
N SER A 100 11.09 -18.94 -6.89
CA SER A 100 11.26 -17.58 -7.44
C SER A 100 10.01 -17.01 -8.12
N LYS A 101 9.04 -17.85 -8.55
CA LYS A 101 7.75 -17.38 -9.04
C LYS A 101 6.89 -16.87 -7.89
N ASP A 102 6.90 -17.58 -6.76
CA ASP A 102 6.20 -17.15 -5.55
C ASP A 102 6.78 -15.82 -5.03
N GLU A 103 8.11 -15.65 -5.08
CA GLU A 103 8.77 -14.37 -4.77
C GLU A 103 8.30 -13.23 -5.69
N ALA A 104 8.30 -13.44 -7.01
CA ALA A 104 7.86 -12.44 -7.98
C ALA A 104 6.38 -12.06 -7.79
N PHE A 105 5.53 -13.04 -7.47
CA PHE A 105 4.13 -12.79 -7.15
C PHE A 105 3.98 -11.97 -5.85
N ILE A 106 4.70 -12.33 -4.79
CA ILE A 106 4.56 -11.67 -3.47
C ILE A 106 5.12 -10.24 -3.50
N LEU A 107 6.25 -10.00 -4.19
CA LEU A 107 6.92 -8.69 -4.20
C LEU A 107 6.43 -7.77 -5.33
N HIS A 108 6.02 -8.34 -6.46
CA HIS A 108 5.75 -7.59 -7.69
C HIS A 108 4.38 -7.87 -8.29
N GLY A 109 3.63 -8.85 -7.77
CA GLY A 109 2.32 -9.24 -8.31
C GLY A 109 2.39 -9.95 -9.66
N GLU A 110 3.57 -10.44 -10.07
CA GLU A 110 3.78 -11.15 -11.33
C GLU A 110 3.20 -12.57 -11.29
N LYS A 111 2.58 -13.02 -12.38
CA LYS A 111 1.96 -14.36 -12.51
C LYS A 111 2.88 -15.37 -13.19
#